data_AF-A0A971RNE9-F1
#
_entry.id   AF-A0A971RNE9-F1
#
_cell.length_a   1.000
_cell.length_b   1.000
_cell.length_c   1.000
_cell.angle_alpha   90.00
_cell.angle_beta   90.00
_cell.angle_gamma   90.00
#
_symmetry.space_group_name_H-M   'P 1'
#
loop_
_entity.id
_entity.type
_entity.pdbx_description
1 polymer ?
#
loop_
_entity_poly.entity_id
_entity_poly.type
_entity_poly.pdbx_seq_one_letter_code
_entity_poly.pdbx_strand_id
1 'polypeptide(L)' 'ADFILICTNTMHKVADDVQAKITVPLLHIDKMAAAGAQGVVLGCTEIGLLISPEDAVIPVFDTTQIHAAAAVKMAVGE' A
#
# COMPACT_ATOMS: atom_id res chain seq x y z
N ALA A 1 -18.44 9.89 6.29
CA ALA A 1 -17.28 9.76 5.38
C ALA A 1 -17.83 9.29 4.05
N ASP A 2 -17.39 9.90 2.95
CA ASP A 2 -17.96 9.67 1.62
C ASP A 2 -17.40 8.41 0.93
N PHE A 3 -16.31 7.85 1.46
CA PHE A 3 -15.66 6.62 0.99
C PHE A 3 -14.86 5.94 2.12
N ILE A 4 -14.45 4.70 1.89
CA ILE A 4 -13.51 3.95 2.73
C ILE A 4 -12.26 3.62 1.90
N LEU A 5 -11.08 3.78 2.50
CA LEU A 5 -9.80 3.37 1.93
C LEU A 5 -9.25 2.20 2.75
N ILE A 6 -8.92 1.10 2.08
CA ILE A 6 -8.16 0.02 2.70
C ILE A 6 -6.68 0.42 2.65
N CYS A 7 -6.12 0.86 3.78
CA CYS A 7 -4.70 1.22 3.87
C CYS A 7 -3.80 0.00 4.17
N THR A 8 -4.20 -1.21 3.75
CA THR A 8 -3.46 -2.46 3.98
C THR A 8 -3.72 -3.48 2.85
N ASN A 9 -2.65 -3.94 2.20
CA ASN A 9 -2.79 -4.68 0.94
C ASN A 9 -3.36 -6.09 1.14
N THR A 10 -3.13 -6.73 2.29
CA THR A 10 -3.72 -8.06 2.55
C THR A 10 -5.24 -8.00 2.61
N MET A 11 -5.81 -6.91 3.17
CA MET A 11 -7.26 -6.73 3.20
C MET A 11 -7.85 -6.45 1.81
N HIS A 12 -7.02 -6.11 0.80
CA HIS A 12 -7.51 -6.00 -0.57
C HIS A 12 -7.94 -7.36 -1.15
N LYS A 13 -7.39 -8.48 -0.66
CA LYS A 13 -7.84 -9.83 -1.06
C LYS A 13 -9.28 -10.13 -0.64
N VAL A 14 -9.78 -9.42 0.38
CA VAL A 14 -11.17 -9.49 0.84
C VAL A 14 -11.90 -8.17 0.57
N ALA A 15 -11.39 -7.32 -0.34
CA ALA A 15 -12.00 -6.03 -0.66
C ALA A 15 -13.44 -6.19 -1.16
N ASP A 16 -13.72 -7.21 -1.97
CA ASP A 16 -15.06 -7.49 -2.48
C ASP A 16 -16.02 -7.87 -1.34
N ASP A 17 -15.57 -8.71 -0.40
CA ASP A 17 -16.34 -9.08 0.78
C ASP A 17 -16.62 -7.89 1.70
N VAL A 18 -15.65 -6.97 1.83
CA VAL A 18 -15.82 -5.72 2.58
C VAL A 18 -16.79 -4.80 1.85
N GLN A 19 -16.62 -4.61 0.53
CA GLN A 19 -17.47 -3.76 -0.30
C GLN A 19 -18.93 -4.23 -0.30
N ALA A 20 -19.18 -5.55 -0.27
CA ALA A 20 -20.52 -6.13 -0.16
C ALA A 20 -21.22 -5.85 1.19
N LYS A 21 -20.45 -5.47 2.22
CA LYS A 21 -20.94 -5.21 3.59
C LYS A 21 -21.04 -3.72 3.94
N ILE A 22 -20.63 -2.83 3.04
CA ILE A 22 -20.67 -1.37 3.23
C ILE A 22 -21.46 -0.71 2.10
N THR A 23 -22.08 0.44 2.38
CA THR A 23 -22.87 1.19 1.40
C THR A 23 -22.09 2.30 0.71
N VAL A 24 -20.88 2.61 1.19
CA VAL A 24 -19.99 3.63 0.62
C VAL A 24 -18.89 2.99 -0.24
N PRO A 25 -18.34 3.70 -1.24
CA PRO A 25 -17.31 3.16 -2.11
C PRO A 25 -16.02 2.81 -1.37
N LEU A 26 -15.43 1.66 -1.70
CA LEU A 26 -14.09 1.25 -1.31
C LEU A 26 -13.08 1.65 -2.40
N LEU A 27 -12.05 2.41 -2.04
CA LEU A 27 -10.97 2.77 -2.96
C LEU A 27 -9.90 1.66 -2.98
N HIS A 28 -9.82 0.96 -4.10
CA HIS A 28 -8.80 -0.06 -4.41
C HIS A 28 -7.58 0.60 -5.08
N ILE A 29 -6.38 0.07 -4.87
CA ILE A 29 -5.13 0.59 -5.48
C ILE A 29 -5.25 0.77 -6.99
N ASP A 30 -5.83 -0.19 -7.72
CA ASP A 30 -6.00 -0.09 -9.17
C ASP A 30 -6.92 1.07 -9.58
N LYS A 31 -7.97 1.32 -8.79
CA LYS A 31 -8.88 2.45 -9.03
C LYS A 31 -8.18 3.77 -8.74
N MET A 32 -7.30 3.80 -7.72
CA MET A 32 -6.50 4.97 -7.42
C MET A 32 -5.49 5.25 -8.53
N ALA A 33 -4.83 4.22 -9.07
CA ALA A 33 -3.97 4.34 -10.24
C ALA A 33 -4.73 4.91 -11.45
N ALA A 34 -5.91 4.37 -11.76
CA ALA A 34 -6.77 4.87 -12.84
C ALA A 34 -7.24 6.32 -12.60
N ALA A 35 -7.36 6.74 -11.34
CA ALA A 35 -7.69 8.12 -10.95
C ALA A 35 -6.47 9.06 -10.92
N GLY A 36 -5.28 8.59 -11.31
CA GLY A 36 -4.07 9.41 -11.43
C GLY A 36 -3.10 9.32 -10.25
N ALA A 37 -3.27 8.36 -9.34
CA ALA A 37 -2.26 8.10 -8.31
C ALA A 37 -0.95 7.67 -8.95
N GLN A 38 0.16 8.27 -8.51
CA GLN A 38 1.49 8.06 -9.10
C GLN A 38 2.37 7.10 -8.28
N GLY A 39 1.89 6.64 -7.14
CA GLY A 39 2.60 5.70 -6.28
C GLY A 39 1.76 5.25 -5.10
N VAL A 40 2.14 4.11 -4.52
CA VAL A 40 1.52 3.56 -3.32
C VAL A 40 2.58 3.34 -2.24
N VAL A 41 2.28 3.76 -1.02
CA VAL A 41 3.19 3.66 0.12
C VAL A 41 2.77 2.50 1.01
N LEU A 42 3.68 1.56 1.25
CA LEU A 42 3.48 0.44 2.15
C LEU A 42 3.78 0.90 3.58
N GLY A 43 2.73 1.32 4.30
CA GLY A 43 2.84 1.83 5.67
C GLY A 43 2.77 0.76 6.77
N CYS A 44 2.44 -0.49 6.44
CA CYS A 44 2.41 -1.60 7.39
C CYS A 44 3.75 -2.34 7.37
N THR A 45 4.31 -2.67 8.54
CA THR A 45 5.67 -3.20 8.70
C THR A 45 5.88 -4.63 8.16
N GLU A 46 4.82 -5.36 7.86
CA GLU A 46 4.86 -6.78 7.47
C GLU A 46 4.63 -6.99 5.97
N ILE A 47 4.17 -5.96 5.24
CA ILE A 47 3.60 -6.16 3.91
C ILE A 47 4.65 -6.25 2.80
N GLY A 48 5.82 -5.64 2.97
CA GLY A 48 6.98 -5.85 2.07
C GLY A 48 7.42 -7.32 1.99
N LEU A 49 6.93 -8.19 2.88
CA LEU A 49 7.21 -9.62 2.90
C LEU A 49 6.16 -10.47 2.13
N LEU A 50 5.02 -9.88 1.73
CA LEU A 50 3.87 -10.62 1.16
C LEU A 50 3.49 -10.17 -0.26
N ILE A 51 4.03 -9.04 -0.71
CA ILE A 51 3.80 -8.49 -2.04
C ILE A 51 5.11 -7.98 -2.61
N SER A 52 5.30 -8.29 -3.88
CA SER A 52 6.41 -7.85 -4.68
C SER A 52 6.01 -6.61 -5.48
N PRO A 53 6.97 -5.77 -5.91
CA PRO A 53 6.68 -4.63 -6.79
C PRO A 53 5.92 -5.01 -8.08
N GLU A 54 6.07 -6.26 -8.53
CA GLU A 54 5.35 -6.83 -9.68
C GLU A 54 3.83 -7.02 -9.48
N ASP A 55 3.35 -7.00 -8.23
CA ASP A 55 1.92 -7.09 -7.90
C ASP A 55 1.17 -5.77 -8.10
N ALA A 56 1.88 -4.68 -8.46
CA ALA A 56 1.32 -3.35 -8.59
C ALA A 56 1.55 -2.73 -9.98
N VAL A 57 0.53 -2.04 -10.46
CA VAL A 57 0.57 -1.29 -11.73
C VAL A 57 1.20 0.10 -11.59
N ILE A 58 1.53 0.52 -10.36
CA ILE A 58 2.18 1.79 -10.03
C ILE A 58 3.35 1.54 -9.06
N PRO A 59 4.36 2.43 -9.03
CA PRO A 59 5.50 2.28 -8.13
C PRO A 59 5.09 2.05 -6.67
N VAL A 60 5.68 1.02 -6.08
CA VAL A 60 5.47 0.63 -4.68
C VAL A 60 6.67 1.05 -3.85
N PHE A 61 6.42 1.76 -2.76
CA PHE A 61 7.47 2.20 -1.83
C PHE A 61 7.37 1.39 -0.53
N ASP A 62 8.33 0.49 -0.32
CA ASP A 62 8.50 -0.18 0.96
C ASP A 62 9.16 0.77 1.95
N THR A 63 8.35 1.36 2.82
CA THR A 63 8.85 2.31 3.82
C THR A 63 9.75 1.63 4.84
N THR A 64 9.56 0.34 5.14
CA THR A 64 10.41 -0.40 6.07
C THR A 64 11.82 -0.48 5.52
N GLN A 65 11.96 -0.87 4.24
CA GLN A 65 13.26 -0.88 3.55
C GLN A 65 13.90 0.50 3.49
N ILE A 66 13.12 1.54 3.16
CA ILE A 66 13.63 2.92 3.08
C ILE A 66 14.15 3.39 4.45
N HIS A 67 13.40 3.16 5.53
CA HIS A 67 13.82 3.53 6.88
C HIS A 67 15.01 2.70 7.37
N ALA A 68 15.03 1.39 7.07
CA ALA A 68 16.15 0.52 7.42
C ALA A 68 17.44 0.96 6.72
N ALA A 69 17.38 1.25 5.42
CA ALA A 69 18.51 1.76 4.65
C ALA A 69 19.00 3.11 5.19
N ALA A 70 18.10 4.03 5.51
CA ALA A 70 18.45 5.30 6.12
C ALA A 70 19.11 5.12 7.50
N ALA A 71 18.59 4.23 8.33
CA ALA A 71 19.16 3.92 9.65
C ALA A 71 20.58 3.32 9.53
N VAL A 72 20.80 2.41 8.57
CA VAL A 72 22.13 1.84 8.29
C VAL A 72 23.09 2.95 7.87
N LYS A 73 22.68 3.80 6.91
CA LYS A 73 23.48 4.93 6.43
C LYS A 73 23.93 5.84 7.58
N MET A 74 22.99 6.20 8.47
CA MET A 74 23.29 6.99 9.67
C MET A 74 24.25 6.28 10.63
N ALA A 75 24.13 4.96 10.79
CA ALA A 75 24.98 4.18 11.68
C ALA A 75 26.42 4.02 11.16
N VAL A 76 26.61 3.96 9.83
CA VAL A 76 27.93 3.79 9.21
C VAL A 76 28.63 5.12 8.83
N GLY A 77 27.94 6.25 8.95
CA GLY A 77 28.51 7.58 8.71
C GLY A 77 28.59 7.98 7.23
N GLU A 78 27.70 7.45 6.40
CA GLU A 78 27.55 7.79 4.97
C GLU A 78 26.49 8.87 4.71
#